data_AF-A0A9W6LMW7-F1
#
_entry.id   AF-A0A9W6LMW7-F1
#
_cell.length_a   1.000
_cell.length_b   1.000
_cell.length_c   1.000
_cell.angle_alpha   90.00
_cell.angle_beta   90.00
_cell.angle_gamma   90.00
#
_symmetry.space_group_name_H-M   'P 1'
#
loop_
_entity.id
_entity.type
_entity.pdbx_description
1 polymer ?
#
loop_
_entity_poly.entity_id
_entity_poly.type
_entity_poly.pdbx_seq_one_letter_code
_entity_poly.pdbx_strand_id
1 'polypeptide(L)'
;MKNIIPYLEINTMKLVLKKIAIFGGFDDDQLYKIFSVLEEARYSSGDLIFKEREAPTYIYLILKGRVRFQRGTHKIFEFHEGDCMGEEFVIGLQPYSLSAVAMEDVELAIISKKALLDFYETDMELFGHLMINISREISRKLSMTNELLFECMDKGNPKDTTL
;
A
#
# COMPACT_ATOMS: atom_id res chain seq x y z
N MET A 1 -7.52 -7.56 19.45
CA MET A 1 -6.82 -6.74 20.44
C MET A 1 -5.96 -5.76 19.67
N LYS A 2 -6.15 -4.44 19.85
CA LYS A 2 -5.30 -3.43 19.22
C LYS A 2 -3.92 -3.51 19.88
N ASN A 3 -2.95 -4.11 19.19
CA ASN A 3 -1.56 -3.98 19.62
C ASN A 3 -1.11 -2.59 19.19
N ILE A 4 -1.27 -1.63 20.11
CA ILE A 4 -0.58 -0.34 20.06
C ILE A 4 0.90 -0.70 20.07
N ILE A 5 1.64 -0.27 19.03
CA ILE A 5 3.05 -0.56 18.72
C ILE A 5 3.88 -0.70 20.01
N PRO A 6 4.19 -1.92 20.49
CA PRO A 6 4.85 -2.07 21.77
C PRO A 6 6.39 -2.13 21.66
N TYR A 7 7.01 -2.18 20.47
CA TYR A 7 8.44 -2.50 20.39
C TYR A 7 9.30 -1.86 19.28
N LEU A 8 8.80 -0.92 18.46
CA LEU A 8 9.68 -0.13 17.60
C LEU A 8 9.79 1.29 18.14
N GLU A 9 11.00 1.74 18.49
CA GLU A 9 11.22 3.12 18.89
C GLU A 9 10.63 4.05 17.82
N ILE A 10 9.89 5.07 18.24
CA ILE A 10 9.33 6.13 17.40
C ILE A 10 10.37 6.63 16.37
N ASN A 11 11.64 6.74 16.78
CA ASN A 11 12.73 7.16 15.91
C ASN A 11 13.00 6.18 14.77
N THR A 12 13.02 4.87 15.06
CA THR A 12 13.18 3.83 14.06
C THR A 12 12.00 3.82 13.10
N MET A 13 10.77 3.88 13.62
CA MET A 13 9.58 3.86 12.77
C MET A 13 9.48 5.12 11.91
N LYS A 14 9.88 6.27 12.44
CA LYS A 14 9.98 7.53 11.69
C LYS A 14 10.91 7.42 10.49
N LEU A 15 12.04 6.72 10.62
CA LEU A 15 12.94 6.46 9.49
C LEU A 15 12.30 5.58 8.43
N VAL A 16 11.45 4.62 8.83
CA VAL A 16 10.71 3.75 7.89
C VAL A 16 9.60 4.54 7.20
N LEU A 17 8.75 5.25 7.95
CA LEU A 17 7.65 6.02 7.37
C LEU A 17 8.12 7.12 6.43
N LYS A 18 9.26 7.77 6.71
CA LYS A 18 9.83 8.78 5.80
C LYS A 18 10.24 8.21 4.45
N LYS A 19 10.42 6.89 4.31
CA LYS A 19 10.70 6.22 3.03
C LYS A 19 9.42 5.86 2.26
N ILE A 20 8.28 5.82 2.93
CA ILE A 20 7.00 5.47 2.33
C ILE A 20 6.41 6.71 1.67
N ALA A 21 6.09 6.60 0.38
CA ALA A 21 5.66 7.72 -0.45
C ALA A 21 4.45 8.48 0.11
N ILE A 22 3.50 7.78 0.75
CA ILE A 22 2.27 8.40 1.27
C ILE A 22 2.50 9.36 2.46
N PHE A 23 3.68 9.31 3.10
CA PHE A 23 4.06 10.23 4.18
C PHE A 23 5.15 11.23 3.77
N GLY A 24 5.42 11.34 2.46
CA GLY A 24 6.40 12.28 1.93
C GLY A 24 6.12 13.72 2.35
N GLY A 25 7.13 14.40 2.90
CA GLY A 25 7.02 15.81 3.29
C GLY A 25 6.29 16.06 4.62
N PHE A 26 5.92 15.02 5.37
CA PHE A 26 5.34 15.20 6.70
C PHE A 26 6.41 15.66 7.70
N ASP A 27 6.04 16.62 8.54
CA ASP A 27 6.84 17.00 9.69
C ASP A 27 6.74 15.97 10.82
N ASP A 28 7.48 16.23 11.89
CA ASP A 28 7.55 15.30 13.01
C ASP A 28 6.20 15.15 13.71
N ASP A 29 5.45 16.24 13.90
CA ASP A 29 4.14 16.24 14.59
C ASP A 29 3.08 15.50 13.78
N GLN A 30 3.07 15.68 12.46
CA GLN A 30 2.22 14.95 11.53
C GLN A 30 2.54 13.45 11.56
N LEU A 31 3.83 13.08 11.53
CA LEU A 31 4.24 11.68 11.66
C LEU A 31 3.81 11.09 13.01
N TYR A 32 3.91 11.83 14.11
CA TYR A 32 3.41 11.41 15.43
C TYR A 32 1.91 11.12 15.44
N LYS A 33 1.10 11.98 14.80
CA LYS A 33 -0.34 11.76 14.68
C LYS A 33 -0.65 10.48 13.88
N ILE A 34 0.06 10.25 12.78
CA ILE A 34 -0.05 9.00 12.02
C ILE A 34 0.35 7.79 12.88
N PHE A 35 1.46 7.86 13.62
CA PHE A 35 1.88 6.78 14.51
C PHE A 35 0.82 6.35 15.51
N SER A 36 0.07 7.31 16.05
CA SER A 36 -0.95 7.04 17.05
C SER A 36 -2.12 6.19 16.54
N VAL A 37 -2.33 6.12 15.22
CA VAL A 37 -3.42 5.37 14.59
C VAL A 37 -2.96 4.13 13.81
N LEU A 38 -1.64 3.92 13.70
CA LEU A 38 -1.11 2.73 13.05
C LEU A 38 -1.34 1.49 13.91
N GLU A 39 -1.77 0.42 13.26
CA GLU A 39 -1.84 -0.91 13.85
C GLU A 39 -0.79 -1.81 13.19
N GLU A 40 -0.33 -2.85 13.89
CA GLU A 40 0.57 -3.85 13.32
C GLU A 40 -0.22 -5.06 12.81
N ALA A 41 0.19 -5.61 11.67
CA ALA A 41 -0.28 -6.90 11.18
C ALA A 41 0.89 -7.77 10.74
N ARG A 42 0.81 -9.07 11.02
CA ARG A 42 1.80 -10.07 10.65
C ARG A 42 1.12 -11.20 9.91
N TYR A 43 1.76 -11.67 8.85
CA TYR A 43 1.28 -12.75 8.00
C TYR A 43 2.42 -13.72 7.75
N SER A 44 2.15 -15.02 7.84
CA SER A 44 3.11 -16.05 7.47
C SER A 44 3.11 -16.30 5.97
N SER A 45 4.18 -16.91 5.46
CA SER A 45 4.22 -17.32 4.04
C SER A 45 2.98 -18.13 3.64
N GLY A 46 2.33 -17.72 2.55
CA GLY A 46 1.11 -18.33 2.02
C GLY A 46 -0.19 -17.71 2.55
N ASP A 47 -0.14 -16.87 3.59
CA ASP A 47 -1.34 -16.25 4.13
C ASP A 47 -1.95 -15.24 3.16
N LEU A 48 -3.28 -15.21 3.15
CA LEU A 48 -4.06 -14.22 2.40
C LEU A 48 -4.20 -12.94 3.22
N ILE A 49 -3.65 -11.84 2.72
CA ILE A 49 -3.72 -10.52 3.37
C ILE A 49 -5.10 -9.89 3.10
N PHE A 50 -5.54 -9.94 1.85
CA PHE A 50 -6.92 -9.62 1.48
C PHE A 50 -7.32 -10.36 0.20
N LYS A 51 -8.63 -10.53 0.02
CA LYS A 51 -9.19 -11.28 -1.10
C LYS A 51 -9.79 -10.36 -2.16
N GLU A 52 -9.65 -10.78 -3.42
CA GLU A 52 -10.39 -10.18 -4.53
C GLU A 52 -11.89 -10.08 -4.21
N ARG A 53 -12.48 -8.94 -4.59
CA ARG A 53 -13.91 -8.58 -4.45
C ARG A 53 -14.38 -8.27 -3.03
N GLU A 54 -13.51 -8.39 -2.03
CA GLU A 54 -13.82 -7.92 -0.69
C GLU A 54 -13.70 -6.39 -0.61
N ALA A 55 -14.47 -5.80 0.31
CA ALA A 55 -14.43 -4.37 0.54
C ALA A 55 -13.13 -3.98 1.26
N PRO A 56 -12.45 -2.90 0.83
CA PRO A 56 -11.19 -2.50 1.43
C PRO A 56 -11.42 -1.88 2.82
N THR A 57 -10.66 -2.36 3.78
CA THR A 57 -10.75 -1.96 5.20
C THR A 57 -9.49 -1.26 5.70
N TYR A 58 -8.35 -1.48 5.05
CA TYR A 58 -7.06 -0.93 5.46
C TYR A 58 -6.22 -0.47 4.27
N ILE A 59 -5.35 0.49 4.55
CA ILE A 59 -4.14 0.80 3.79
C ILE A 59 -2.98 0.07 4.49
N TYR A 60 -2.11 -0.57 3.72
CA TYR A 60 -1.02 -1.39 4.23
C TYR A 60 0.32 -0.84 3.78
N LEU A 61 1.27 -0.89 4.71
CA LEU A 61 2.65 -0.46 4.53
C LEU A 61 3.55 -1.66 4.78
N ILE A 62 4.31 -2.07 3.77
CA ILE A 62 5.18 -3.24 3.91
C ILE A 62 6.44 -2.82 4.66
N LEU A 63 6.54 -3.22 5.93
CA LEU A 63 7.73 -2.96 6.76
C LEU A 63 8.82 -4.01 6.52
N LYS A 64 8.41 -5.23 6.16
CA LYS A 64 9.31 -6.34 5.85
C LYS A 64 8.57 -7.40 5.04
N GLY A 65 9.31 -8.07 4.16
CA GLY A 65 8.84 -9.21 3.40
C GLY A 65 8.37 -8.85 1.99
N ARG A 66 7.71 -9.80 1.33
CA ARG A 66 7.21 -9.67 -0.04
C ARG A 66 5.77 -10.12 -0.16
N VAL A 67 5.00 -9.38 -0.94
CA VAL A 67 3.57 -9.62 -1.17
C VAL A 67 3.33 -9.79 -2.66
N ARG A 68 2.63 -10.87 -3.03
CA ARG A 68 2.21 -11.13 -4.40
C ARG A 68 0.76 -10.74 -4.60
N PHE A 69 0.50 -10.08 -5.72
CA PHE A 69 -0.84 -9.79 -6.20
C PHE A 69 -1.22 -10.79 -7.29
N GLN A 70 -2.41 -11.38 -7.15
CA GLN A 70 -2.89 -12.41 -8.06
C GLN A 70 -4.39 -12.30 -8.35
N ARG A 71 -4.80 -12.78 -9.53
CA ARG A 71 -6.21 -12.98 -9.90
C ARG A 71 -6.45 -14.47 -10.15
N GLY A 72 -7.26 -15.10 -9.31
CA GLY A 72 -7.31 -16.56 -9.25
C GLY A 72 -5.90 -17.13 -8.99
N THR A 73 -5.38 -17.93 -9.92
CA THR A 73 -4.04 -18.53 -9.87
C THR A 73 -2.96 -17.72 -10.61
N HIS A 74 -3.32 -16.65 -11.31
CA HIS A 74 -2.38 -15.88 -12.14
C HIS A 74 -1.70 -14.79 -11.31
N LYS A 75 -0.36 -14.86 -11.21
CA LYS A 75 0.48 -13.79 -10.67
C LYS A 75 0.43 -12.58 -11.60
N ILE A 76 0.19 -11.39 -11.03
CA ILE A 76 0.19 -10.13 -11.79
C ILE A 76 1.48 -9.34 -11.48
N PHE A 77 1.72 -9.00 -10.22
CA PHE A 77 2.92 -8.27 -9.76
C PHE A 77 3.23 -8.59 -8.30
N GLU A 78 4.37 -8.10 -7.80
CA GLU A 78 4.83 -8.24 -6.41
C GLU A 78 5.27 -6.90 -5.86
N PHE A 79 4.98 -6.65 -4.59
CA PHE A 79 5.47 -5.52 -3.80
C PHE A 79 6.41 -6.02 -2.69
N HIS A 80 7.29 -5.13 -2.24
CA HIS A 80 8.33 -5.39 -1.25
C HIS A 80 8.36 -4.33 -0.15
N GLU A 81 9.28 -4.47 0.79
CA GLU A 81 9.54 -3.48 1.84
C GLU A 81 9.61 -2.05 1.28
N GLY A 82 8.90 -1.13 1.95
CA GLY A 82 8.76 0.28 1.56
C GLY A 82 7.57 0.58 0.65
N ASP A 83 6.94 -0.43 0.05
CA ASP A 83 5.74 -0.24 -0.76
C ASP A 83 4.49 -0.02 0.10
N CYS A 84 3.57 0.76 -0.46
CA CYS A 84 2.21 0.96 0.04
C CYS A 84 1.22 0.17 -0.82
N MET A 85 0.18 -0.39 -0.23
CA MET A 85 -0.91 -1.04 -0.96
C MET A 85 -2.27 -0.83 -0.30
N GLY A 86 -3.33 -0.96 -1.09
CA GLY A 86 -4.70 -0.89 -0.58
C GLY A 86 -5.28 0.52 -0.62
N GLU A 87 -4.43 1.55 -0.70
CA GLU A 87 -4.87 2.94 -0.72
C GLU A 87 -5.71 3.28 -1.93
N GLU A 88 -5.40 2.69 -3.09
CA GLU A 88 -6.15 2.88 -4.33
C GLU A 88 -7.60 2.39 -4.20
N PHE A 89 -7.81 1.32 -3.44
CA PHE A 89 -9.14 0.74 -3.23
C PHE A 89 -9.91 1.50 -2.15
N VAL A 90 -9.23 1.89 -1.06
CA VAL A 90 -9.84 2.68 0.01
C VAL A 90 -10.32 4.03 -0.52
N ILE A 91 -9.48 4.74 -1.27
CA ILE A 91 -9.81 6.06 -1.85
C ILE A 91 -10.77 5.93 -3.03
N GLY A 92 -10.56 4.94 -3.90
CA GLY A 92 -11.42 4.71 -5.07
C GLY A 92 -12.83 4.22 -4.72
N LEU A 93 -13.09 3.84 -3.46
CA LEU A 93 -14.34 3.25 -3.00
C LEU A 93 -14.72 1.99 -3.81
N GLN A 94 -13.71 1.19 -4.17
CA GLN A 94 -13.87 0.00 -4.99
C GLN A 94 -13.46 -1.25 -4.21
N PRO A 95 -14.12 -2.40 -4.43
CA PRO A 95 -13.62 -3.68 -3.94
C PRO A 95 -12.22 -3.99 -4.47
N TYR A 96 -11.47 -4.84 -3.76
CA TYR A 96 -10.16 -5.30 -4.24
C TYR A 96 -10.28 -5.97 -5.62
N SER A 97 -9.48 -5.53 -6.59
CA SER A 97 -9.47 -6.10 -7.94
C SER A 97 -8.56 -7.33 -8.09
N LEU A 98 -7.76 -7.60 -7.04
CA LEU A 98 -6.78 -8.69 -6.93
C LEU A 98 -6.76 -9.19 -5.47
N SER A 99 -6.25 -10.40 -5.28
CA SER A 99 -5.90 -10.92 -3.95
C SER A 99 -4.43 -10.63 -3.66
N ALA A 100 -4.11 -10.33 -2.40
CA ALA A 100 -2.74 -10.15 -1.92
C ALA A 100 -2.34 -11.33 -1.02
N VAL A 101 -1.21 -11.97 -1.32
CA VAL A 101 -0.71 -13.15 -0.62
C VAL A 101 0.71 -12.91 -0.13
N ALA A 102 0.98 -13.23 1.12
CA ALA A 102 2.33 -13.16 1.69
C ALA A 102 3.22 -14.24 1.06
N MET A 103 4.36 -13.84 0.48
CA MET A 103 5.30 -14.76 -0.15
C MET A 103 6.31 -15.35 0.82
N GLU A 104 6.52 -14.66 1.92
CA GLU A 104 7.37 -15.00 3.07
C GLU A 104 6.71 -14.40 4.31
N ASP A 105 7.34 -14.47 5.47
CA ASP A 105 6.83 -13.76 6.64
C ASP A 105 6.82 -12.25 6.38
N VAL A 106 5.65 -11.64 6.49
CA VAL A 106 5.39 -10.24 6.18
C VAL A 106 5.00 -9.49 7.44
N GLU A 107 5.63 -8.34 7.67
CA GLU A 107 5.31 -7.41 8.73
C GLU A 107 4.76 -6.12 8.10
N LEU A 108 3.56 -5.72 8.53
CA LEU A 108 2.86 -4.55 8.01
C LEU A 108 2.57 -3.55 9.12
N ALA A 109 2.65 -2.27 8.78
CA ALA A 109 1.90 -1.23 9.47
C ALA A 109 0.62 -0.95 8.67
N ILE A 110 -0.52 -0.80 9.34
CA ILE A 110 -1.81 -0.62 8.69
C ILE A 110 -2.53 0.61 9.23
N ILE A 111 -3.22 1.33 8.34
CA ILE A 111 -4.15 2.41 8.67
C ILE A 111 -5.54 1.93 8.28
N SER A 112 -6.46 1.86 9.26
CA SER A 112 -7.85 1.54 8.95
C SER A 112 -8.50 2.66 8.14
N LYS A 113 -9.41 2.30 7.23
CA LYS A 113 -10.25 3.27 6.51
C LYS A 113 -10.96 4.23 7.48
N LYS A 114 -11.39 3.71 8.63
CA LYS A 114 -11.98 4.54 9.69
C LYS A 114 -10.99 5.58 10.21
N ALA A 115 -9.78 5.19 10.59
CA ALA A 115 -8.77 6.12 11.11
C ALA A 115 -8.40 7.21 10.09
N LEU A 116 -8.30 6.85 8.80
CA LEU A 116 -8.10 7.81 7.72
C LEU A 116 -9.24 8.85 7.67
N LEU A 117 -10.49 8.39 7.73
CA LEU A 117 -11.66 9.27 7.68
C LEU A 117 -11.84 10.09 8.96
N ASP A 118 -11.41 9.58 10.11
CA ASP A 118 -11.46 10.35 11.36
C ASP A 118 -10.57 11.61 11.26
N PHE A 119 -9.45 11.56 10.51
CA PHE A 119 -8.63 12.77 10.25
C PHE A 119 -9.36 13.85 9.47
N TYR A 120 -10.33 13.51 8.61
CA TYR A 120 -11.14 14.52 7.93
C TYR A 120 -11.89 15.42 8.93
N GLU A 121 -12.34 14.84 10.05
CA GLU A 121 -13.06 15.57 11.09
C GLU A 121 -12.13 16.22 12.11
N THR A 122 -11.04 15.56 12.48
CA THR A 122 -10.17 16.00 13.59
C THR A 122 -8.99 16.85 13.16
N ASP A 123 -8.49 16.68 11.93
CA ASP A 123 -7.28 17.34 11.42
C ASP A 123 -7.29 17.42 9.88
N MET A 124 -8.04 18.39 9.35
CA MET A 124 -8.23 18.57 7.90
C MET A 124 -6.92 18.83 7.16
N GLU A 125 -5.94 19.47 7.80
CA GLU A 125 -4.64 19.74 7.20
C GLU A 125 -3.86 18.44 6.99
N LEU A 126 -3.76 17.62 8.05
CA LEU A 126 -3.14 16.30 7.95
C LEU A 126 -3.85 15.41 6.92
N PHE A 127 -5.19 15.41 6.94
CA PHE A 127 -6.00 14.68 5.95
C PHE A 127 -5.69 15.14 4.52
N GLY A 128 -5.66 16.46 4.28
CA GLY A 128 -5.35 17.03 2.97
C GLY A 128 -3.96 16.64 2.47
N HIS A 129 -2.94 16.74 3.31
CA HIS A 129 -1.57 16.31 2.97
C HIS A 129 -1.50 14.81 2.66
N LEU A 130 -2.16 13.98 3.46
CA LEU A 130 -2.21 12.54 3.24
C LEU A 130 -2.91 12.20 1.90
N MET A 131 -4.02 12.86 1.59
CA MET A 131 -4.74 12.68 0.33
C MET A 131 -3.92 13.11 -0.88
N ILE A 132 -3.16 14.20 -0.78
CA ILE A 132 -2.23 14.63 -1.85
C ILE A 132 -1.16 13.56 -2.10
N ASN A 133 -0.56 13.04 -1.03
CA ASN A 133 0.48 12.03 -1.15
C ASN A 133 -0.04 10.68 -1.67
N ILE A 134 -1.22 10.24 -1.21
CA ILE A 134 -1.89 9.06 -1.78
C ILE A 134 -2.20 9.28 -3.27
N SER A 135 -2.69 10.45 -3.64
CA SER A 135 -2.98 10.77 -5.05
C SER A 135 -1.72 10.69 -5.91
N ARG A 136 -0.59 11.23 -5.43
CA ARG A 136 0.71 11.12 -6.11
C ARG A 136 1.17 9.67 -6.25
N GLU A 137 1.00 8.87 -5.21
CA GLU A 137 1.37 7.46 -5.24
C GLU A 137 0.53 6.65 -6.23
N ILE A 138 -0.78 6.89 -6.27
CA ILE A 138 -1.68 6.29 -7.27
C ILE A 138 -1.27 6.72 -8.69
N SER A 139 -0.96 8.00 -8.91
CA SER A 139 -0.47 8.48 -10.20
C SER A 139 0.84 7.80 -10.62
N ARG A 140 1.77 7.59 -9.68
CA ARG A 140 3.03 6.87 -9.93
C ARG A 140 2.77 5.43 -10.36
N LYS A 141 1.92 4.71 -9.63
CA LYS A 141 1.52 3.33 -9.95
C LYS A 141 0.79 3.23 -11.30
N LEU A 142 -0.06 4.19 -11.63
CA LEU A 142 -0.75 4.25 -12.92
C LEU A 142 0.27 4.40 -14.07
N SER A 143 1.24 5.31 -13.94
CA SER A 143 2.30 5.47 -14.95
C SER A 143 3.12 4.19 -15.12
N MET A 144 3.54 3.54 -14.03
CA MET A 144 4.25 2.26 -14.09
C MET A 144 3.42 1.16 -14.77
N THR A 145 2.12 1.12 -14.48
CA THR A 145 1.20 0.15 -15.10
C THR A 145 1.05 0.41 -16.61
N ASN A 146 1.00 1.67 -17.02
CA ASN A 146 0.96 2.04 -18.44
C ASN A 146 2.24 1.61 -19.18
N GLU A 147 3.42 1.78 -18.57
CA GLU A 147 4.69 1.32 -19.15
C GLU A 147 4.69 -0.21 -19.35
N LEU A 148 4.26 -0.97 -18.35
CA LEU A 148 4.12 -2.43 -18.46
C LEU A 148 3.13 -2.84 -19.55
N LEU A 149 2.03 -2.10 -19.71
CA LEU A 149 1.06 -2.32 -20.78
C LEU A 149 1.68 -2.10 -22.16
N PHE A 150 2.45 -1.02 -22.36
CA PHE A 150 3.18 -0.77 -23.62
C PHE A 150 4.15 -1.91 -23.93
N GLU A 151 4.97 -2.34 -22.97
CA GLU A 151 5.88 -3.46 -23.19
C GLU A 151 5.16 -4.77 -23.56
N CYS A 152 4.00 -5.04 -22.95
CA CYS A 152 3.19 -6.21 -23.28
C CYS A 152 2.61 -6.13 -24.69
N MET A 153 2.15 -4.95 -25.11
CA MET A 153 1.62 -4.73 -26.46
C MET A 153 2.72 -4.88 -27.52
N ASP A 154 3.93 -4.37 -27.27
CA ASP A 154 5.06 -4.49 -28.18
C ASP A 154 5.51 -5.95 -28.32
N LYS A 155 5.61 -6.70 -27.20
CA LYS A 155 5.94 -8.13 -27.22
C LYS A 155 4.85 -9.00 -27.86
N GLY A 156 3.60 -8.53 -27.84
CA GLY A 156 2.43 -9.19 -28.44
C GLY A 156 2.25 -8.94 -29.93
N ASN A 157 3.11 -8.14 -30.57
CA ASN A 157 3.02 -7.80 -31.98
C ASN A 157 4.15 -8.48 -32.79
N PRO A 158 3.97 -9.74 -33.24
CA PRO A 158 4.92 -10.41 -34.14
C PRO A 158 4.78 -9.87 -35.57
N LYS A 159 5.05 -8.58 -35.75
CA LYS A 159 5.20 -7.93 -37.06
C LYS A 159 6.42 -7.02 -37.03
N ASP A 160 7.58 -7.66 -37.10
CA ASP A 160 8.71 -7.28 -37.96
C ASP A 160 9.83 -8.34 -37.85
N THR A 161 9.51 -9.55 -38.30
CA THR A 161 10.53 -10.53 -38.70
C THR A 161 10.06 -11.21 -39.95
N THR A 162 10.02 -10.44 -41.05
CA THR A 162 9.93 -11.03 -42.39
C THR A 162 10.73 -10.18 -43.37
N LEU A 163 11.84 -10.79 -43.80
CA LEU A 163 12.73 -10.53 -44.94
C LEU A 163 13.80 -9.44 -44.79
#